data_AF-A0AAW9TP13-F1
#
_entry.id   AF-A0AAW9TP13-F1
#
_cell.length_a   1.000
_cell.length_b   1.000
_cell.length_c   1.000
_cell.angle_alpha   90.00
_cell.angle_beta   90.00
_cell.angle_gamma   90.00
#
_symmetry.space_group_name_H-M   'P 1'
#
loop_
_entity.id
_entity.type
_entity.pdbx_description
1 polymer ?
#
loop_
_entity_poly.entity_id
_entity_poly.type
_entity_poly.pdbx_seq_one_letter_code
_entity_poly.pdbx_strand_id
1 'polypeptide(L)'
;MRKKEKPPLIQAIMTPRGLRAHTQDDAEKLASIPEGQIFEIVPVTKRSDRQLRTYWKALGLVVKVTQKWSSAENLHRDIKMTLGYREQVVNMRTGEITLVPDSIALDKMEHAEFCEFMNQAMALIADTVGFDPLAFLAEERAA
;
A
#
# COMPACT_ATOMS: atom_id res chain seq x y z
N MET A 1 -24.75 0.31 17.47
CA MET A 1 -23.57 1.07 17.94
C MET A 1 -23.18 2.06 16.86
N ARG A 2 -23.21 3.37 17.13
CA ARG A 2 -22.75 4.39 16.17
C ARG A 2 -21.24 4.23 16.01
N LYS A 3 -20.75 4.09 14.77
CA LYS A 3 -19.30 4.15 14.48
C LYS A 3 -18.81 5.46 15.10
N LYS A 4 -17.93 5.40 16.11
CA LYS A 4 -17.15 6.57 16.51
C LYS A 4 -16.35 6.96 15.28
N GLU A 5 -16.72 8.06 14.63
CA GLU A 5 -15.89 8.65 13.59
C GLU A 5 -14.51 8.85 14.20
N LYS A 6 -13.49 8.26 13.58
CA LYS A 6 -12.11 8.50 14.02
C LYS A 6 -11.94 10.02 13.99
N PRO A 7 -11.51 10.65 15.10
CA PRO A 7 -11.26 12.08 15.09
C PRO A 7 -10.33 12.41 13.92
N PRO A 8 -10.57 13.54 13.22
CA PRO A 8 -9.82 13.88 12.02
C PRO A 8 -8.33 13.86 12.36
N LEU A 9 -7.56 13.10 11.57
CA LEU A 9 -6.11 13.01 11.73
C LEU A 9 -5.52 14.41 11.61
N ILE A 10 -4.83 14.85 12.67
CA ILE A 10 -4.04 16.08 12.66
C ILE A 10 -2.62 15.66 12.29
N GLN A 11 -2.11 16.18 11.18
CA GLN A 11 -0.73 15.93 10.77
C GLN A 11 0.16 17.07 11.26
N ALA A 12 1.29 16.69 11.86
CA ALA A 12 2.33 17.62 12.28
C ALA A 12 3.65 17.31 11.58
N ILE A 13 4.41 18.35 11.25
CA ILE A 13 5.74 18.28 10.68
C ILE A 13 6.79 18.68 11.72
N MET A 14 7.89 17.93 11.79
CA MET A 14 9.04 18.28 12.61
C MET A 14 9.84 19.40 11.92
N THR A 15 10.00 20.52 12.60
CA THR A 15 10.84 21.64 12.16
C THR A 15 11.97 21.86 13.16
N PRO A 16 13.03 22.63 12.84
CA PRO A 16 14.09 22.97 13.80
C PRO A 16 13.58 23.68 15.08
N ARG A 17 12.35 24.20 15.06
CA ARG A 17 11.67 24.85 16.19
C ARG A 17 10.64 23.96 16.89
N GLY A 18 10.61 22.66 16.56
CA GLY A 18 9.66 21.67 17.09
C GLY A 18 8.55 21.27 16.11
N LEU A 19 7.55 20.55 16.63
CA LEU A 19 6.39 20.08 15.87
C LEU A 19 5.45 21.24 15.52
N ARG A 20 5.05 21.34 14.25
CA ARG A 20 4.09 22.33 13.74
C ARG A 20 3.01 21.66 12.90
N ALA A 21 1.87 22.31 12.72
CA ALA A 21 0.83 21.85 11.79
C ALA A 21 1.40 21.63 10.37
N HIS A 22 1.00 20.54 9.71
CA HIS A 22 1.41 20.27 8.32
C HIS A 22 0.64 21.15 7.32
N THR A 23 -0.64 21.43 7.59
CA THR A 23 -1.49 22.31 6.77
C THR A 23 -2.21 23.37 7.61
N GLN A 24 -2.83 24.35 6.95
CA GLN A 24 -3.63 25.39 7.61
C GLN A 24 -4.84 24.76 8.34
N ASP A 25 -5.51 23.79 7.71
CA ASP A 25 -6.62 23.05 8.33
C ASP A 25 -6.17 22.29 9.59
N ASP A 26 -4.94 21.76 9.61
CA ASP A 26 -4.38 21.11 10.79
C ASP A 26 -4.06 22.12 11.90
N ALA A 27 -3.71 23.36 11.56
CA ALA A 27 -3.46 24.42 12.52
C ALA A 27 -4.75 24.86 13.22
N GLU A 28 -5.85 24.97 12.49
CA GLU A 28 -7.18 25.26 13.05
C GLU A 28 -7.65 24.15 13.99
N LYS A 29 -7.43 22.87 13.60
CA LYS A 29 -7.72 21.73 14.47
C LYS A 29 -6.85 21.73 15.73
N LEU A 30 -5.56 22.04 15.61
CA LEU A 30 -4.65 22.17 16.77
C LEU A 30 -5.10 23.28 17.72
N ALA A 31 -5.59 24.41 17.20
CA ALA A 31 -6.11 25.49 18.02
C ALA A 31 -7.43 25.14 18.72
N SER A 32 -8.19 24.19 18.19
CA SER A 32 -9.46 23.74 18.79
C SER A 32 -9.30 22.73 19.94
N ILE A 33 -8.08 22.27 20.22
CA ILE A 33 -7.79 21.25 21.23
C ILE A 33 -7.74 21.89 22.63
N PRO A 34 -8.44 21.32 23.64
CA PRO A 34 -8.33 21.75 25.04
C PRO A 34 -6.93 21.58 25.62
N GLU A 35 -6.52 22.51 26.48
CA GLU A 35 -5.26 22.40 27.23
C GLU A 35 -5.23 21.14 28.12
N GLY A 36 -4.07 20.48 28.18
CA GLY A 36 -3.85 19.27 28.99
C GLY A 36 -4.16 17.94 28.29
N GLN A 37 -4.58 17.96 27.02
CA GLN A 37 -4.82 16.73 26.26
C GLN A 37 -3.51 16.10 25.77
N ILE A 38 -3.37 14.78 25.98
CA ILE A 38 -2.19 14.00 25.59
C ILE A 38 -2.43 13.40 24.20
N PHE A 39 -1.44 13.56 23.31
CA PHE A 39 -1.44 12.99 21.97
C PHE A 39 -0.32 11.96 21.81
N GLU A 40 -0.64 10.84 21.19
CA GLU A 40 0.35 9.89 20.69
C GLU A 40 0.65 10.27 19.23
N ILE A 41 1.89 10.64 18.96
CA ILE A 41 2.34 11.08 17.64
C ILE A 41 3.21 9.98 17.06
N VAL A 42 2.77 9.41 15.95
CA VAL A 42 3.55 8.45 15.17
C VAL A 42 4.00 9.15 13.89
N PRO A 43 5.29 9.07 13.50
CA PRO A 43 5.75 9.63 12.24
C PRO A 43 4.97 9.01 11.09
N VAL A 44 4.20 9.85 10.40
CA VAL A 44 3.54 9.46 9.16
C VAL A 44 4.59 9.53 8.07
N THR A 45 5.24 8.40 7.77
CA THR A 45 5.94 8.28 6.51
C THR A 45 4.92 8.52 5.41
N LYS A 46 5.10 9.60 4.63
CA LYS A 46 4.36 9.83 3.38
C LYS A 46 4.50 8.55 2.57
N ARG A 47 3.50 7.67 2.65
CA ARG A 47 3.47 6.44 1.87
C ARG A 47 3.61 6.85 0.43
N SER A 48 4.27 6.01 -0.34
CA SER A 48 4.46 6.22 -1.76
C SER A 48 3.16 6.02 -2.52
N ASP A 49 2.10 6.74 -2.18
CA ASP A 49 0.79 6.71 -2.82
C ASP A 49 0.94 6.84 -4.34
N ARG A 50 1.91 7.63 -4.80
CA ARG A 50 2.29 7.71 -6.20
C ARG A 50 2.76 6.36 -6.77
N GLN A 51 3.69 5.66 -6.11
CA GLN A 51 4.18 4.35 -6.56
C GLN A 51 3.12 3.27 -6.40
N LEU A 52 2.37 3.27 -5.30
CA LEU A 52 1.24 2.36 -5.09
C LEU A 52 0.20 2.52 -6.21
N ARG A 53 -0.12 3.76 -6.60
CA ARG A 53 -0.97 4.03 -7.77
C ARG A 53 -0.35 3.53 -9.07
N THR A 54 0.95 3.72 -9.29
CA THR A 54 1.65 3.19 -10.47
C THR A 54 1.59 1.66 -10.51
N TYR A 55 1.81 1.01 -9.37
CA TYR A 55 1.74 -0.44 -9.22
C TYR A 55 0.36 -0.97 -9.61
N TRP A 56 -0.71 -0.43 -9.03
CA TRP A 56 -2.07 -0.87 -9.37
C TRP A 56 -2.46 -0.60 -10.83
N LYS A 57 -1.97 0.50 -11.41
CA LYS A 57 -2.14 0.77 -12.84
C LYS A 57 -1.45 -0.28 -13.71
N ALA A 58 -0.23 -0.66 -13.37
CA ALA A 58 0.53 -1.70 -14.08
C ALA A 58 -0.19 -3.04 -14.02
N LEU A 59 -0.69 -3.43 -12.84
CA LEU A 59 -1.48 -4.65 -12.72
C LEU A 59 -2.77 -4.59 -13.56
N GLY A 60 -3.48 -3.46 -13.54
CA GLY A 60 -4.68 -3.26 -14.34
C GLY A 60 -4.41 -3.39 -15.84
N LEU A 61 -3.30 -2.83 -16.33
CA LEU A 61 -2.85 -2.98 -17.71
C LEU A 61 -2.58 -4.44 -18.05
N VAL A 62 -1.82 -5.15 -17.21
CA VAL A 62 -1.47 -6.56 -17.41
C VAL A 62 -2.73 -7.42 -17.48
N VAL A 63 -3.67 -7.22 -16.58
CA VAL A 63 -4.96 -7.92 -16.58
C VAL A 63 -5.74 -7.61 -17.86
N LYS A 64 -5.78 -6.34 -18.29
CA LYS A 64 -6.47 -5.94 -19.52
C LYS A 64 -5.87 -6.59 -20.76
N VAL A 65 -4.54 -6.64 -20.87
CA VAL A 65 -3.83 -7.20 -22.04
C VAL A 65 -3.87 -8.72 -22.05
N THR A 66 -3.63 -9.37 -20.91
CA THR A 66 -3.50 -10.82 -20.84
C THR A 66 -4.82 -11.56 -20.68
N GLN A 67 -5.82 -10.93 -20.05
CA GLN A 67 -7.11 -11.55 -19.65
C GLN A 67 -6.96 -12.88 -18.88
N LYS A 68 -5.76 -13.17 -18.33
CA LYS A 68 -5.48 -14.41 -17.58
C LYS A 68 -6.04 -14.37 -16.17
N TRP A 69 -6.13 -13.17 -15.58
CA TRP A 69 -6.69 -12.95 -14.24
C TRP A 69 -8.00 -12.16 -14.35
N SER A 70 -8.94 -12.40 -13.44
CA SER A 70 -10.23 -11.70 -13.47
C SER A 70 -10.20 -10.28 -12.89
N SER A 71 -9.17 -9.93 -12.11
CA SER A 71 -8.99 -8.59 -11.55
C SER A 71 -7.52 -8.33 -11.18
N ALA A 72 -7.16 -7.06 -11.05
CA ALA A 72 -5.83 -6.66 -10.58
C ALA A 72 -5.54 -7.17 -9.15
N GLU A 73 -6.57 -7.31 -8.32
CA GLU A 73 -6.44 -7.88 -6.97
C GLU A 73 -6.08 -9.37 -7.01
N ASN A 74 -6.66 -10.12 -7.96
CA ASN A 74 -6.33 -11.53 -8.14
C ASN A 74 -4.90 -11.72 -8.66
N LEU A 75 -4.45 -10.85 -9.58
CA LEU A 75 -3.05 -10.82 -10.00
C LEU A 75 -2.12 -10.47 -8.83
N HIS A 76 -2.45 -9.45 -8.04
CA HIS A 76 -1.68 -9.10 -6.84
C HIS A 76 -1.58 -10.28 -5.86
N ARG A 77 -2.68 -11.01 -5.66
CA ARG A 77 -2.71 -12.20 -4.82
C ARG A 77 -1.76 -13.28 -5.33
N ASP A 78 -1.77 -13.54 -6.62
CA ASP A 78 -0.93 -14.54 -7.27
C ASP A 78 0.56 -14.19 -7.18
N ILE A 79 0.89 -12.90 -7.37
CA ILE A 79 2.24 -12.38 -7.18
C ILE A 79 2.73 -12.62 -5.75
N LYS A 80 1.91 -12.30 -4.73
CA LYS A 80 2.28 -12.54 -3.33
C LYS A 80 2.54 -14.02 -3.04
N MET A 81 1.69 -14.90 -3.57
CA MET A 81 1.85 -16.35 -3.40
C MET A 81 3.14 -16.86 -4.04
N THR A 82 3.49 -16.32 -5.22
CA THR A 82 4.68 -16.70 -5.99
C THR A 82 5.97 -16.20 -5.33
N LEU A 83 5.98 -14.95 -4.85
CA LEU A 83 7.12 -14.35 -4.15
C LEU A 83 7.30 -14.86 -2.70
N GLY A 84 6.40 -15.71 -2.21
CA GLY A 84 6.52 -16.35 -0.89
C GLY A 84 5.94 -15.55 0.28
N TYR A 85 5.24 -14.44 0.01
CA TYR A 85 4.45 -13.69 1.00
C TYR A 85 3.15 -14.45 1.31
N ARG A 86 3.27 -15.60 1.97
CA ARG A 86 2.17 -16.51 2.28
C ARG A 86 2.27 -17.05 3.71
N GLU A 87 1.12 -17.19 4.34
CA GLU A 87 0.96 -17.82 5.65
C GLU A 87 0.33 -19.20 5.47
N GLN A 88 0.72 -20.13 6.35
CA GLN A 88 0.08 -21.44 6.45
C GLN A 88 -1.02 -21.38 7.51
N VAL A 89 -2.27 -21.56 7.08
CA VAL A 89 -3.42 -21.64 7.97
C VAL A 89 -3.85 -23.09 8.06
N VAL A 90 -3.88 -23.62 9.28
CA VAL A 90 -4.40 -24.95 9.56
C VAL A 90 -5.90 -24.85 9.81
N ASN A 91 -6.69 -25.58 9.04
CA ASN A 91 -8.11 -25.73 9.33
C ASN A 91 -8.27 -26.56 10.59
N MET A 92 -8.67 -25.90 11.69
CA MET A 92 -8.86 -26.53 13.00
C MET A 92 -9.86 -27.71 12.98
N ARG A 93 -10.74 -27.78 11.97
CA ARG A 93 -11.77 -28.82 11.85
C ARG A 93 -11.32 -30.00 10.98
N THR A 94 -10.58 -29.75 9.90
CA THR A 94 -10.18 -30.78 8.94
C THR A 94 -8.71 -31.18 9.04
N GLY A 95 -7.90 -30.40 9.76
CA GLY A 95 -6.44 -30.57 9.82
C GLY A 95 -5.70 -30.19 8.54
N GLU A 96 -6.42 -29.72 7.51
CA GLU A 96 -5.83 -29.35 6.22
C GLU A 96 -5.02 -28.06 6.33
N ILE A 97 -3.84 -28.05 5.70
CA ILE A 97 -2.97 -26.89 5.62
C ILE A 97 -3.31 -26.14 4.33
N THR A 98 -3.85 -24.94 4.48
CA THR A 98 -4.13 -24.03 3.36
C THR A 98 -3.13 -22.90 3.36
N LEU A 99 -2.52 -22.63 2.20
CA LEU A 99 -1.69 -21.45 2.00
C LEU A 99 -2.58 -20.26 1.67
N VAL A 100 -2.50 -19.22 2.49
CA VAL A 100 -3.17 -17.94 2.23
C VAL A 100 -2.12 -16.86 1.99
N PRO A 101 -2.39 -15.88 1.13
CA PRO A 101 -1.51 -14.74 0.95
C PRO A 101 -1.40 -14.01 2.27
N ASP A 102 -0.18 -13.60 2.63
CA ASP A 102 0.04 -12.85 3.84
C ASP A 102 -0.77 -11.54 3.78
N SER A 103 -1.37 -11.22 4.93
CA SER A 103 -2.12 -10.00 5.19
C SER A 103 -1.23 -8.82 5.53
N ILE A 104 0.11 -8.95 5.48
CA ILE A 104 1.02 -7.81 5.47
C ILE A 104 0.56 -6.88 4.34
N ALA A 105 -0.21 -5.87 4.75
CA ALA A 105 -0.70 -4.85 3.86
C ALA A 105 0.52 -4.11 3.37
N LEU A 106 0.60 -3.84 2.07
CA LEU A 106 1.58 -2.90 1.50
C LEU A 106 1.59 -1.57 2.28
N ASP A 107 0.47 -1.25 2.95
CA ASP A 107 0.31 -0.15 3.89
C ASP A 107 1.18 -0.22 5.15
N LYS A 108 1.57 -1.41 5.63
CA LYS A 108 2.38 -1.57 6.85
C LYS A 108 3.88 -1.67 6.57
N MET A 109 4.27 -1.88 5.32
CA MET A 109 5.67 -1.96 4.91
C MET A 109 6.32 -0.58 4.85
N GLU A 110 7.62 -0.53 5.14
CA GLU A 110 8.41 0.67 4.90
C GLU A 110 8.49 0.95 3.39
N HIS A 111 8.74 2.21 3.03
CA HIS A 111 8.86 2.62 1.63
C HIS A 111 9.93 1.82 0.86
N ALA A 112 11.07 1.55 1.50
CA ALA A 112 12.15 0.77 0.91
C ALA A 112 11.72 -0.67 0.62
N GLU A 113 11.06 -1.33 1.58
CA GLU A 113 10.51 -2.68 1.42
C GLU A 113 9.46 -2.74 0.31
N PHE A 114 8.60 -1.73 0.22
CA PHE A 114 7.63 -1.64 -0.88
C PHE A 114 8.31 -1.48 -2.24
N CYS A 115 9.37 -0.67 -2.34
CA CYS A 115 10.11 -0.52 -3.59
C CYS A 115 10.74 -1.84 -4.04
N GLU A 116 11.32 -2.59 -3.11
CA GLU A 116 11.90 -3.89 -3.39
C GLU A 116 10.84 -4.90 -3.86
N PHE A 117 9.71 -4.98 -3.14
CA PHE A 117 8.56 -5.79 -3.55
C PHE A 117 8.08 -5.43 -4.95
N MET A 118 7.92 -4.14 -5.24
CA MET A 118 7.47 -3.66 -6.53
C MET A 118 8.43 -4.08 -7.66
N ASN A 119 9.73 -3.98 -7.44
CA ASN A 119 10.73 -4.41 -8.43
C ASN A 119 10.65 -5.92 -8.70
N GLN A 120 10.56 -6.73 -7.64
CA GLN A 120 10.41 -8.18 -7.78
C GLN A 120 9.11 -8.56 -8.49
N ALA A 121 8.00 -7.89 -8.16
CA ALA A 121 6.71 -8.11 -8.79
C ALA A 121 6.73 -7.78 -10.29
N MET A 122 7.35 -6.66 -10.68
CA MET A 122 7.43 -6.28 -12.10
C MET A 122 8.35 -7.22 -12.89
N ALA A 123 9.46 -7.65 -12.31
CA ALA A 123 10.34 -8.65 -12.92
C ALA A 123 9.60 -9.98 -13.14
N LEU A 124 8.84 -10.44 -12.15
CA LEU A 124 8.02 -11.66 -12.27
C LEU A 124 6.97 -11.52 -13.37
N ILE A 125 6.26 -10.39 -13.44
CA ILE A 125 5.26 -10.17 -14.48
C ILE A 125 5.92 -10.14 -15.86
N ALA A 126 7.06 -9.45 -16.01
CA ALA A 126 7.78 -9.37 -17.27
C ALA A 126 8.21 -10.76 -17.76
N ASP A 127 8.70 -11.63 -16.87
CA ASP A 127 9.06 -13.01 -17.19
C ASP A 127 7.82 -13.85 -17.57
N THR A 128 6.72 -13.70 -16.82
CA THR A 128 5.51 -14.53 -16.99
C THR A 128 4.70 -14.15 -18.24
N VAL A 129 4.70 -12.86 -18.60
CA VAL A 129 3.86 -12.30 -19.65
C VAL A 129 4.65 -11.94 -20.91
N GLY A 130 5.97 -11.75 -20.79
CA GLY A 130 6.86 -11.43 -21.91
C GLY A 130 6.89 -9.94 -22.29
N PHE A 131 6.29 -9.04 -21.51
CA PHE A 131 6.41 -7.59 -21.67
C PHE A 131 6.59 -6.89 -20.33
N ASP A 132 7.36 -5.80 -20.32
CA ASP A 132 7.56 -4.96 -19.13
C ASP A 132 6.39 -3.97 -18.97
N PRO A 133 5.55 -4.10 -17.92
CA PRO A 133 4.42 -3.21 -17.69
C PRO A 133 4.84 -1.78 -17.36
N LEU A 134 6.02 -1.57 -16.78
CA LEU A 134 6.51 -0.24 -16.42
C LEU A 134 6.96 0.55 -17.64
N ALA A 135 7.67 -0.10 -18.57
CA ALA A 135 8.06 0.51 -19.84
C ALA A 135 6.83 0.97 -20.63
N PHE A 136 5.80 0.13 -20.70
CA PHE A 136 4.56 0.46 -21.40
C PHE A 136 3.82 1.67 -20.78
N LEU A 137 3.77 1.74 -19.44
CA LEU A 137 3.17 2.88 -18.73
C LEU A 137 3.96 4.19 -18.87
N ALA A 138 5.27 4.11 -19.11
CA ALA A 138 6.11 5.27 -19.35
C ALA A 138 5.85 5.86 -20.74
N GLU A 139 5.68 5.02 -21.75
CA GLU A 139 5.33 5.43 -23.11
C GLU A 139 3.93 6.06 -23.18
N GLU A 140 2.94 5.49 -22.49
CA GLU A 140 1.56 6.01 -22.43
C GLU A 140 1.46 7.39 -21.75
N ARG A 141 2.48 7.80 -20.99
CA ARG A 141 2.58 9.13 -20.37
C ARG A 141 3.32 10.15 -21.23
N ALA A 142 4.08 9.69 -22.22
CA ALA A 142 4.83 10.52 -23.14
C ALA A 142 4.07 10.84 -24.44
N ALA A 143 3.04 10.04 -24.74
CA ALA A 143 2.06 10.27 -25.80
C ALA A 143 0.89 11.17 -25.33
#